data_AF-A0A0C2DZI1-F1
#
_entry.id   AF-A0A0C2DZI1-F1
#
_cell.length_a   1.000
_cell.length_b   1.000
_cell.length_c   1.000
_cell.angle_alpha   90.00
_cell.angle_beta   90.00
_cell.angle_gamma   90.00
#
_symmetry.space_group_name_H-M   'P 1'
#
loop_
_entity.id
_entity.type
_entity.pdbx_description
1 polymer ?
#
loop_
_entity_poly.entity_id
_entity_poly.type
_entity_poly.pdbx_seq_one_letter_code
_entity_poly.pdbx_strand_id
1 'polypeptide(L)'
;MISTAANMLEPAATRPLLTEFVLRADTIVFRRHAIRSFYWSALRTRLCIRVLKHVELLLFQKQTCPELSTSFLNQITFNWFTGLAVKGYRKPLERDDLWGLNERDSASNLIPQFNQYFKPELQKCQDEGRKKHGSVDTKRHQPSVLMALFKTYKFSFISGALLKLIFDLLQFVAPALLKQLISFIQDRSQPMWVGITIASFIFIVAVFQSMILHQYFHLMFRLGMNIRSVLTSAVYSKASALEFVSHFSAVTLLFCMKTV
;
A
#
# COMPACT_ATOMS: atom_id res chain seq x y z
N MET A 1 -11.73 92.49 -33.42
CA MET A 1 -10.40 92.27 -32.82
C MET A 1 -10.32 90.82 -32.38
N ILE A 2 -9.49 90.05 -33.10
CA ILE A 2 -8.65 88.93 -32.62
C ILE A 2 -9.41 87.89 -31.76
N SER A 3 -9.84 86.75 -32.30
CA SER A 3 -8.91 85.67 -32.66
C SER A 3 -9.61 84.64 -33.56
N THR A 4 -9.41 84.79 -34.87
CA THR A 4 -9.75 83.82 -35.93
C THR A 4 -8.45 83.22 -36.50
N ALA A 5 -7.49 82.89 -35.65
CA ALA A 5 -6.14 82.51 -36.11
C ALA A 5 -5.46 81.46 -35.21
N ALA A 6 -6.15 80.36 -34.90
CA ALA A 6 -5.53 79.17 -34.32
C ALA A 6 -5.92 77.87 -35.03
N ASN A 7 -6.42 77.97 -36.28
CA ASN A 7 -6.42 76.87 -37.23
C ASN A 7 -5.30 77.13 -38.23
N MET A 8 -4.07 76.76 -37.90
CA MET A 8 -3.01 76.37 -38.85
C MET A 8 -1.76 76.01 -38.04
N LEU A 9 -1.12 74.89 -38.40
CA LEU A 9 0.07 74.27 -37.81
C LEU A 9 -0.14 73.35 -36.60
N GLU A 10 -0.81 72.23 -36.83
CA GLU A 10 -0.40 70.97 -36.19
C GLU A 10 -0.24 69.90 -37.28
N PRO A 11 0.96 69.32 -37.48
CA PRO A 11 1.20 68.41 -38.59
C PRO A 11 0.43 67.10 -38.38
N ALA A 12 -0.37 66.71 -39.37
CA ALA A 12 -1.15 65.47 -39.41
C ALA A 12 -0.29 64.17 -39.34
N ALA A 13 1.03 64.28 -39.27
CA ALA A 13 1.98 63.16 -39.31
C ALA A 13 2.29 62.52 -37.95
N THR A 14 1.98 63.17 -36.82
CA THR A 14 2.39 62.71 -35.47
C THR A 14 1.31 61.96 -34.69
N ARG A 15 0.04 62.04 -35.11
CA ARG A 15 -1.09 61.35 -34.46
C ARG A 15 -1.02 59.80 -34.52
N PRO A 16 -0.63 59.15 -35.64
CA PRO A 16 -0.59 57.68 -35.68
C PRO A 16 0.55 57.07 -34.84
N LEU A 17 1.65 57.81 -34.64
CA LEU A 17 2.79 57.35 -33.85
C LEU A 17 2.52 57.36 -32.33
N LEU A 18 1.77 58.34 -31.82
CA LEU A 18 1.39 58.41 -30.41
C LEU A 18 0.37 57.32 -30.05
N THR A 19 -0.60 57.03 -30.93
CA THR A 19 -1.58 55.95 -30.71
C THR A 19 -0.94 54.56 -30.74
N GLU A 20 0.03 54.32 -31.64
CA GLU A 20 0.83 53.08 -31.66
C GLU A 20 1.67 52.92 -30.39
N PHE A 21 2.32 53.98 -29.92
CA PHE A 21 3.12 53.93 -28.68
C PHE A 21 2.27 53.72 -27.43
N VAL A 22 1.10 54.36 -27.34
CA VAL A 22 0.15 54.19 -26.22
C VAL A 22 -0.44 52.78 -26.22
N LEU A 23 -0.87 52.25 -27.39
CA LEU A 23 -1.35 50.87 -27.52
C LEU A 23 -0.27 49.83 -27.19
N ARG A 24 0.99 50.10 -27.53
CA ARG A 24 2.13 49.23 -27.22
C ARG A 24 2.52 49.30 -25.74
N ALA A 25 2.35 50.45 -25.09
CA ALA A 25 2.55 50.58 -23.65
C ALA A 25 1.46 49.86 -22.86
N ASP A 26 0.18 50.02 -23.24
CA ASP A 26 -0.95 49.36 -22.59
C ASP A 26 -0.90 47.84 -22.70
N THR A 27 -0.50 47.30 -23.87
CA THR A 27 -0.32 45.86 -24.04
C THR A 27 0.81 45.28 -23.18
N ILE A 28 1.90 46.01 -22.96
CA ILE A 28 3.01 45.59 -22.09
C ILE A 28 2.61 45.65 -20.61
N VAL A 29 1.92 46.71 -20.20
CA VAL A 29 1.41 46.88 -18.82
C VAL A 29 0.37 45.80 -18.52
N PHE A 30 -0.54 45.53 -19.46
CA PHE A 30 -1.54 44.47 -19.36
C PHE A 30 -0.90 43.07 -19.29
N ARG A 31 0.14 42.80 -20.08
CA ARG A 31 0.91 41.54 -20.01
C ARG A 31 1.58 41.36 -18.65
N ARG A 32 2.19 42.41 -18.09
CA ARG A 32 2.82 42.37 -16.75
C ARG A 32 1.79 42.13 -15.66
N HIS A 33 0.60 42.72 -15.77
CA HIS A 33 -0.49 42.53 -14.82
C HIS A 33 -1.08 41.11 -14.90
N ALA A 34 -1.27 40.59 -16.12
CA ALA A 34 -1.74 39.23 -16.36
C ALA A 34 -0.76 38.17 -15.82
N ILE A 35 0.55 38.35 -16.06
CA ILE A 35 1.59 37.44 -15.55
C ILE A 35 1.65 37.49 -14.01
N ARG A 36 1.60 38.69 -13.41
CA ARG A 36 1.52 38.82 -11.94
C ARG A 36 0.27 38.15 -11.39
N SER A 37 -0.89 38.38 -11.98
CA SER A 37 -2.16 37.78 -11.55
C SER A 37 -2.12 36.26 -11.62
N PHE A 38 -1.56 35.69 -12.70
CA PHE A 38 -1.37 34.26 -12.87
C PHE A 38 -0.38 33.66 -11.84
N TYR A 39 0.72 34.35 -11.55
CA TYR A 39 1.67 33.92 -10.54
C TYR A 39 1.07 33.95 -9.12
N TRP A 40 0.32 35.00 -8.79
CA TRP A 40 -0.36 35.12 -7.49
C TRP A 40 -1.49 34.10 -7.33
N SER A 41 -2.24 33.77 -8.39
CA SER A 41 -3.26 32.72 -8.34
C SER A 41 -2.66 31.31 -8.22
N ALA A 42 -1.56 31.03 -8.94
CA ALA A 42 -0.80 29.79 -8.84
C ALA A 42 -0.13 29.61 -7.46
N LEU A 43 0.37 30.70 -6.86
CA LEU A 43 0.94 30.68 -5.52
C LEU A 43 -0.15 30.43 -4.46
N ARG A 44 -1.31 31.10 -4.59
CA ARG A 44 -2.45 30.94 -3.68
C ARG A 44 -3.03 29.53 -3.72
N THR A 45 -3.16 28.94 -4.90
CA THR A 45 -3.59 27.54 -5.06
C THR A 45 -2.57 26.56 -4.48
N ARG A 46 -1.27 26.73 -4.74
CA ARG A 46 -0.21 25.90 -4.13
C ARG A 46 -0.13 26.04 -2.61
N LEU A 47 -0.42 27.22 -2.07
CA LEU A 47 -0.46 27.48 -0.64
C LEU A 47 -1.71 26.86 -0.01
N CYS A 48 -2.89 27.04 -0.62
CA CYS A 48 -4.13 26.39 -0.21
C CYS A 48 -3.99 24.86 -0.23
N ILE A 49 -3.43 24.24 -1.27
CA ILE A 49 -3.24 22.78 -1.32
C ILE A 49 -2.30 22.32 -0.20
N ARG A 50 -1.22 23.06 0.07
CA ARG A 50 -0.33 22.74 1.19
C ARG A 50 -1.01 22.87 2.54
N VAL A 51 -1.76 23.95 2.76
CA VAL A 51 -2.52 24.18 4.00
C VAL A 51 -3.62 23.15 4.17
N LEU A 52 -4.39 22.84 3.12
CA LEU A 52 -5.45 21.84 3.13
C LEU A 52 -4.88 20.45 3.45
N LYS A 53 -3.77 20.07 2.79
CA LYS A 53 -3.07 18.81 3.08
C LYS A 53 -2.51 18.77 4.49
N HIS A 54 -2.05 19.91 5.01
CA HIS A 54 -1.52 20.02 6.37
C HIS A 54 -2.63 19.97 7.43
N VAL A 55 -3.80 20.55 7.16
CA VAL A 55 -4.99 20.50 8.04
C VAL A 55 -5.63 19.12 7.98
N GLU A 56 -5.70 18.48 6.81
CA GLU A 56 -6.18 17.10 6.63
C GLU A 56 -5.27 16.10 7.36
N LEU A 57 -3.94 16.31 7.33
CA LEU A 57 -2.97 15.54 8.12
C LEU A 57 -3.10 15.78 9.63
N LEU A 58 -3.50 16.97 10.07
CA LEU A 58 -3.68 17.30 11.49
C LEU A 58 -5.00 16.78 12.05
N LEU A 59 -6.07 16.75 11.25
CA LEU A 59 -7.36 16.17 11.65
C LEU A 59 -7.31 14.65 11.75
N PHE A 60 -6.51 13.99 10.91
CA PHE A 60 -6.32 12.54 10.94
C PHE A 60 -5.19 12.16 11.91
N GLN A 61 -5.35 12.42 13.21
CA GLN A 61 -4.52 11.79 14.24
C GLN A 61 -4.83 10.29 14.26
N LYS A 62 -4.27 9.56 13.30
CA LYS A 62 -4.54 8.14 13.07
C LYS A 62 -4.05 7.37 14.29
N GLN A 63 -4.98 6.88 15.11
CA GLN A 63 -4.63 6.12 16.30
C GLN A 63 -3.77 4.92 15.91
N THR A 64 -2.57 4.81 16.47
CA THR A 64 -1.61 3.76 16.12
C THR A 64 -2.13 2.40 16.57
N CYS A 65 -1.90 1.37 15.75
CA CYS A 65 -2.20 -0.01 16.12
C CYS A 65 -1.39 -0.43 17.36
N PRO A 66 -2.04 -0.88 18.45
CA PRO A 66 -1.34 -1.28 19.67
C PRO A 66 -0.64 -2.64 19.55
N GLU A 67 -0.78 -3.36 18.43
CA GLU A 67 -0.20 -4.69 18.20
C GLU A 67 1.30 -4.75 18.57
N LEU A 68 2.09 -3.76 18.12
CA LEU A 68 3.54 -3.71 18.30
C LEU A 68 3.97 -3.21 19.69
N SER A 69 3.10 -2.48 20.39
CA SER A 69 3.39 -1.88 21.70
C SER A 69 3.04 -2.81 22.86
N THR A 70 2.34 -3.93 22.61
CA THR A 70 1.91 -4.86 23.65
C THR A 70 2.93 -5.97 23.92
N SER A 71 2.88 -6.56 25.12
CA SER A 71 3.76 -7.66 25.50
C SER A 71 3.55 -8.90 24.61
N PHE A 72 4.59 -9.72 24.45
CA PHE A 72 4.58 -10.90 23.58
C PHE A 72 3.41 -11.86 23.84
N LEU A 73 3.09 -12.15 25.11
CA LEU A 73 1.94 -13.01 25.46
C LEU A 73 0.61 -12.38 25.07
N ASN A 74 0.48 -11.06 25.23
CA ASN A 74 -0.72 -10.30 24.84
C ASN A 74 -0.88 -10.26 23.31
N GLN A 75 0.25 -10.30 22.58
CA GLN A 75 0.27 -10.38 21.13
C GLN A 75 -0.18 -11.76 20.63
N ILE A 76 0.30 -12.85 21.25
CA ILE A 76 -0.10 -14.23 20.88
C ILE A 76 -1.58 -14.50 21.22
N THR A 77 -2.03 -14.02 22.37
CA THR A 77 -3.43 -14.20 22.82
C THR A 77 -4.41 -13.24 22.14
N PHE A 78 -3.94 -12.39 21.22
CA PHE A 78 -4.74 -11.36 20.53
C PHE A 78 -5.50 -10.41 21.46
N ASN A 79 -5.08 -10.30 22.72
CA ASN A 79 -5.84 -9.56 23.70
C ASN A 79 -5.80 -8.03 23.47
N TRP A 80 -4.82 -7.55 22.68
CA TRP A 80 -4.81 -6.17 22.16
C TRP A 80 -6.04 -5.84 21.28
N PHE A 81 -6.64 -6.83 20.61
CA PHE A 81 -7.82 -6.64 19.76
C PHE A 81 -9.14 -6.64 20.56
N THR A 82 -9.17 -7.25 21.75
CA THR A 82 -10.38 -7.41 22.57
C THR A 82 -11.14 -6.10 22.80
N GLY A 83 -10.42 -5.00 23.06
CA GLY A 83 -11.03 -3.69 23.27
C GLY A 83 -11.84 -3.18 22.06
N LEU A 84 -11.32 -3.42 20.84
CA LEU A 84 -12.00 -3.05 19.61
C LEU A 84 -13.20 -3.96 19.34
N ALA A 85 -13.09 -5.26 19.61
CA ALA A 85 -14.18 -6.21 19.47
C ALA A 85 -15.38 -5.86 20.39
N VAL A 86 -15.11 -5.54 21.66
CA VAL A 86 -16.17 -5.13 22.61
C VAL A 86 -16.81 -3.81 22.17
N LYS A 87 -16.03 -2.87 21.63
CA LYS A 87 -16.56 -1.62 21.09
C LYS A 87 -17.51 -1.88 19.91
N GLY A 88 -17.13 -2.79 19.00
CA GLY A 88 -17.97 -3.23 17.87
C GLY A 88 -19.21 -4.02 18.28
N TYR A 89 -19.19 -4.70 19.42
CA TYR A 89 -20.38 -5.33 20.00
C TYR A 89 -21.38 -4.30 20.54
N ARG A 90 -20.89 -3.20 21.12
CA ARG A 90 -21.73 -2.15 21.73
C ARG A 90 -22.26 -1.14 20.72
N LYS A 91 -21.47 -0.79 19.69
CA LYS A 91 -21.85 0.16 18.65
C LYS A 91 -21.29 -0.26 17.28
N PRO A 92 -21.96 0.06 16.16
CA PRO A 92 -21.38 -0.16 14.84
C PRO A 92 -20.07 0.63 14.71
N LEU A 93 -19.01 -0.04 14.22
CA LEU A 93 -17.69 0.57 14.10
C LEU A 93 -17.66 1.54 12.92
N GLU A 94 -17.21 2.76 13.19
CA GLU A 94 -16.93 3.77 12.17
C GLU A 94 -15.44 3.79 11.80
N ARG A 95 -15.09 4.46 10.69
CA ARG A 95 -13.69 4.52 10.22
C ARG A 95 -12.75 5.17 11.23
N ASP A 96 -13.25 6.14 11.98
CA ASP A 96 -12.46 6.89 12.97
C ASP A 96 -12.22 6.08 14.25
N ASP A 97 -12.99 5.00 14.47
CA ASP A 97 -12.78 4.08 15.59
C ASP A 97 -11.68 3.03 15.33
N LEU A 98 -11.26 2.88 14.06
CA LEU A 98 -10.29 1.89 13.64
C LEU A 98 -8.86 2.42 13.75
N TRP A 99 -7.95 1.52 14.10
CA TRP A 99 -6.53 1.86 14.12
C TRP A 99 -5.95 2.02 12.72
N GLY A 100 -4.93 2.86 12.64
CA GLY A 100 -4.11 2.98 11.46
C GLY A 100 -3.25 1.75 11.24
N LEU A 101 -3.23 1.28 9.99
CA LEU A 101 -2.34 0.21 9.53
C LEU A 101 -0.89 0.46 9.96
N ASN A 102 -0.23 -0.58 10.45
CA ASN A 102 1.18 -0.53 10.83
C ASN A 102 2.07 -0.13 9.63
N GLU A 103 3.17 0.57 9.89
CA GLU A 103 4.10 1.00 8.84
C GLU A 103 4.69 -0.19 8.05
N ARG A 104 4.97 -1.30 8.74
CA ARG A 104 5.45 -2.56 8.14
C ARG A 104 4.52 -3.13 7.06
N ASP A 105 3.22 -2.94 7.21
CA ASP A 105 2.18 -3.49 6.33
C ASP A 105 1.62 -2.41 5.38
N SER A 106 2.07 -1.16 5.50
CA SER A 106 1.67 -0.06 4.64
C SER A 106 2.27 -0.18 3.24
N ALA A 107 1.47 0.12 2.22
CA ALA A 107 1.90 0.12 0.81
C ALA A 107 3.13 1.00 0.58
N SER A 108 3.26 2.11 1.31
CA SER A 108 4.44 3.00 1.26
C SER A 108 5.75 2.30 1.59
N ASN A 109 5.71 1.24 2.41
CA ASN A 109 6.89 0.45 2.76
C ASN A 109 7.00 -0.83 1.92
N LEU A 110 5.88 -1.49 1.61
CA LEU A 110 5.85 -2.74 0.84
C LEU A 110 6.27 -2.54 -0.63
N ILE A 111 5.80 -1.46 -1.28
CA ILE A 111 6.04 -1.22 -2.71
C ILE A 111 7.53 -0.98 -3.01
N PRO A 112 8.28 -0.15 -2.25
CA PRO A 112 9.72 0.00 -2.45
C PRO A 112 10.49 -1.31 -2.31
N GLN A 113 10.16 -2.13 -1.29
CA GLN A 113 10.82 -3.42 -1.06
C GLN A 113 10.63 -4.38 -2.24
N PHE A 114 9.39 -4.48 -2.76
CA PHE A 114 9.12 -5.26 -3.96
C PHE A 114 9.86 -4.72 -5.19
N ASN A 115 9.84 -3.40 -5.39
CA ASN A 115 10.47 -2.75 -6.53
C ASN A 115 11.99 -2.92 -6.55
N GLN A 116 12.64 -3.07 -5.40
CA GLN A 116 14.07 -3.35 -5.30
C GLN A 116 14.46 -4.65 -6.03
N TYR A 117 13.61 -5.68 -5.96
CA TYR A 117 13.84 -6.96 -6.62
C TYR A 117 13.22 -7.01 -8.02
N PHE A 118 12.08 -6.37 -8.24
CA PHE A 118 11.36 -6.44 -9.51
C PHE A 118 11.95 -5.56 -10.62
N LYS A 119 12.41 -4.33 -10.31
CA LYS A 119 13.03 -3.43 -11.31
C LYS A 119 14.25 -4.02 -12.03
N PRO A 120 15.24 -4.61 -11.34
CA PRO A 120 16.39 -5.20 -12.04
C PRO A 120 16.00 -6.43 -12.87
N GLU A 121 14.98 -7.20 -12.47
CA GLU A 121 14.45 -8.30 -13.29
C GLU A 121 13.78 -7.79 -14.56
N LEU A 122 13.01 -6.70 -14.47
CA LEU A 122 12.44 -6.02 -15.63
C LEU A 122 13.52 -5.54 -16.61
N GLN A 123 14.57 -4.89 -16.11
CA GLN A 123 15.66 -4.37 -16.94
C GLN A 123 16.40 -5.49 -17.67
N LYS A 124 16.73 -6.59 -16.98
CA LYS A 124 17.36 -7.77 -17.60
C LYS A 124 16.54 -8.32 -18.76
N CYS A 125 15.21 -8.46 -18.57
CA CYS A 125 14.32 -8.94 -19.63
C CYS A 125 14.27 -7.98 -20.84
N GLN A 126 14.31 -6.67 -20.59
CA GLN A 126 14.32 -5.65 -21.64
C GLN A 126 15.64 -5.65 -22.43
N ASP A 127 16.77 -5.76 -21.75
CA ASP A 127 18.10 -5.76 -22.37
C ASP A 127 18.33 -7.03 -23.21
N GLU A 128 17.89 -8.19 -22.72
CA GLU A 128 17.91 -9.45 -23.49
C GLU A 128 17.00 -9.39 -24.71
N GLY A 129 15.83 -8.74 -24.59
CA GLY A 129 14.93 -8.50 -25.71
C GLY A 129 15.54 -7.60 -26.79
N ARG A 130 16.33 -6.60 -26.40
CA ARG A 130 17.00 -5.67 -27.34
C ARG A 130 18.18 -6.30 -28.06
N LYS A 131 18.92 -7.21 -27.41
CA LYS A 131 20.08 -7.92 -28.00
C LYS A 131 19.71 -8.99 -29.03
N LYS A 132 18.48 -9.53 -28.99
CA LYS A 132 18.01 -10.61 -29.87
C LYS A 132 17.32 -10.14 -31.17
N HIS A 133 17.47 -8.87 -31.56
CA HIS A 133 16.82 -8.32 -32.76
C HIS A 133 17.38 -8.84 -34.11
N GLY A 134 18.22 -9.88 -34.11
CA GLY A 134 18.82 -10.48 -35.31
C GLY A 134 18.61 -11.99 -35.49
N SER A 135 17.93 -12.69 -34.57
CA SER A 135 17.66 -14.13 -34.70
C SER A 135 16.17 -14.44 -34.49
N VAL A 136 15.55 -14.89 -35.58
CA VAL A 136 14.21 -15.48 -35.62
C VAL A 136 14.24 -16.72 -34.70
N ASP A 137 13.24 -16.86 -33.81
CA ASP A 137 13.06 -17.99 -32.87
C ASP A 137 13.82 -17.98 -31.53
N THR A 138 13.74 -16.91 -30.73
CA THR A 138 13.94 -17.04 -29.28
C THR A 138 12.77 -16.48 -28.46
N LYS A 139 12.13 -17.36 -27.67
CA LYS A 139 11.03 -17.05 -26.76
C LYS A 139 11.36 -15.81 -25.91
N ARG A 140 10.52 -14.78 -25.96
CA ARG A 140 10.63 -13.58 -25.10
C ARG A 140 10.49 -14.02 -23.64
N HIS A 141 11.53 -13.82 -22.83
CA HIS A 141 11.47 -14.09 -21.40
C HIS A 141 10.58 -13.02 -20.74
N GLN A 142 9.41 -13.42 -20.27
CA GLN A 142 8.54 -12.50 -19.53
C GLN A 142 9.07 -12.36 -18.10
N PRO A 143 9.12 -11.14 -17.55
CA PRO A 143 9.55 -10.91 -16.19
C PRO A 143 8.59 -11.62 -15.23
N SER A 144 9.12 -12.50 -14.38
CA SER A 144 8.31 -13.31 -13.48
C SER A 144 8.00 -12.55 -12.18
N VAL A 145 6.82 -11.91 -12.13
CA VAL A 145 6.34 -11.18 -10.94
C VAL A 145 6.34 -12.05 -9.68
N LEU A 146 5.98 -13.33 -9.83
CA LEU A 146 5.95 -14.30 -8.73
C LEU A 146 7.34 -14.52 -8.12
N MET A 147 8.40 -14.50 -8.92
CA MET A 147 9.76 -14.71 -8.44
C MET A 147 10.24 -13.51 -7.62
N ALA A 148 10.01 -12.29 -8.12
CA ALA A 148 10.30 -11.06 -7.39
C ALA A 148 9.52 -10.99 -6.06
N LEU A 149 8.25 -11.40 -6.08
CA LEU A 149 7.40 -11.46 -4.90
C LEU A 149 7.94 -12.46 -3.87
N PHE A 150 8.26 -13.69 -4.31
CA PHE A 150 8.81 -14.73 -3.45
C PHE A 150 10.14 -14.29 -2.83
N LYS A 151 11.00 -13.63 -3.61
CA LYS A 151 12.28 -13.09 -3.13
C LYS A 151 12.10 -11.99 -2.07
N THR A 152 11.06 -11.17 -2.21
CA THR A 152 10.71 -10.10 -1.26
C THR A 152 10.22 -10.68 0.07
N TYR A 153 9.30 -11.64 0.04
CA TYR A 153 8.65 -12.19 1.24
C TYR A 153 9.24 -13.51 1.76
N LYS A 154 10.40 -13.95 1.23
CA LYS A 154 11.02 -15.25 1.55
C LYS A 154 11.18 -15.49 3.05
N PHE A 155 11.59 -14.47 3.82
CA PHE A 155 11.83 -14.63 5.25
C PHE A 155 10.53 -14.89 6.00
N SER A 156 9.46 -14.20 5.62
CA SER A 156 8.14 -14.42 6.21
C SER A 156 7.58 -15.79 5.81
N PHE A 157 7.82 -16.23 4.58
CA PHE A 157 7.43 -17.57 4.12
C PHE A 157 8.18 -18.68 4.88
N ILE A 158 9.50 -18.56 5.04
CA ILE A 158 10.32 -19.50 5.81
C ILE A 158 9.85 -19.56 7.26
N SER A 159 9.58 -18.41 7.90
CA SER A 159 9.07 -18.39 9.27
C SER A 159 7.72 -19.09 9.40
N GLY A 160 6.81 -18.90 8.43
CA GLY A 160 5.53 -19.62 8.38
C GLY A 160 5.68 -21.12 8.18
N ALA A 161 6.58 -21.53 7.27
CA ALA A 161 6.87 -22.94 7.02
C ALA A 161 7.45 -23.64 8.26
N LEU A 162 8.35 -22.97 9.00
CA LEU A 162 8.93 -23.50 10.22
C LEU A 162 7.88 -23.66 11.33
N LEU A 163 7.01 -22.67 11.53
CA LEU A 163 5.90 -22.78 12.49
C LEU A 163 4.95 -23.95 12.12
N LYS A 164 4.66 -24.12 10.83
CA LYS A 164 3.81 -25.21 10.36
C LYS A 164 4.45 -26.57 10.57
N LEU A 165 5.75 -26.69 10.30
CA LEU A 165 6.51 -27.92 10.53
C LEU A 165 6.45 -28.32 12.00
N ILE A 166 6.63 -27.37 12.93
CA ILE A 166 6.51 -27.65 14.38
C ILE A 166 5.11 -28.18 14.71
N PHE A 167 4.06 -27.56 14.18
CA PHE A 167 2.69 -28.06 14.35
C PHE A 167 2.52 -29.49 13.80
N ASP A 168 3.07 -29.79 12.63
CA ASP A 168 2.97 -31.12 12.02
C ASP A 168 3.71 -32.18 12.86
N LEU A 169 4.84 -31.83 13.47
CA LEU A 169 5.53 -32.70 14.44
C LEU A 169 4.68 -32.95 15.69
N LEU A 170 4.04 -31.91 16.24
CA LEU A 170 3.13 -32.04 17.38
C LEU A 170 1.90 -32.91 17.03
N GLN A 171 1.41 -32.84 15.80
CA GLN A 171 0.30 -33.68 15.33
C GLN A 171 0.63 -35.18 15.40
N PHE A 172 1.89 -35.57 15.21
CA PHE A 172 2.32 -36.97 15.38
C PHE A 172 2.43 -37.40 16.85
N VAL A 173 2.51 -36.47 17.79
CA VAL A 173 2.52 -36.77 19.23
C VAL A 173 1.14 -37.23 19.71
N ALA A 174 0.06 -36.73 19.13
CA ALA A 174 -1.31 -37.07 19.51
C ALA A 174 -1.60 -38.60 19.50
N PRO A 175 -1.34 -39.36 18.42
CA PRO A 175 -1.55 -40.82 18.43
C PRO A 175 -0.59 -41.56 19.37
N ALA A 176 0.63 -41.05 19.57
CA ALA A 176 1.58 -41.64 20.51
C ALA A 176 1.07 -41.54 21.96
N LEU A 177 0.51 -40.40 22.35
CA LEU A 177 -0.10 -40.21 23.67
C LEU A 177 -1.37 -41.04 23.85
N LEU A 178 -2.18 -41.17 22.79
CA LEU A 178 -3.37 -42.01 22.83
C LEU A 178 -3.00 -43.49 23.06
N LYS A 179 -1.93 -43.97 22.42
CA LYS A 179 -1.41 -45.33 22.63
C LYS A 179 -0.96 -45.55 24.08
N GLN A 180 -0.26 -44.58 24.69
CA GLN A 180 0.15 -44.64 26.10
C GLN A 180 -1.06 -44.67 27.03
N LEU A 181 -2.09 -43.87 26.74
CA LEU A 181 -3.34 -43.88 27.50
C LEU A 181 -4.06 -45.24 27.42
N ILE A 182 -4.14 -45.84 26.23
CA ILE A 182 -4.74 -47.18 26.06
C ILE A 182 -3.96 -48.23 26.85
N SER A 183 -2.62 -48.19 26.82
CA SER A 183 -1.77 -49.11 27.58
C SER A 183 -1.97 -48.96 29.09
N PHE A 184 -2.16 -47.74 29.59
CA PHE A 184 -2.47 -47.48 31.00
C PHE A 184 -3.82 -48.06 31.41
N ILE A 185 -4.84 -47.99 30.54
CA ILE A 185 -6.18 -48.52 30.84
C ILE A 185 -6.20 -50.07 30.86
N GLN A 186 -5.36 -50.70 30.04
CA GLN A 186 -5.28 -52.17 29.96
C GLN A 186 -4.61 -52.79 31.20
N ASP A 187 -3.63 -52.11 31.79
CA ASP A 187 -2.88 -52.61 32.94
C ASP A 187 -3.42 -52.04 34.27
N ARG A 188 -4.19 -52.86 34.98
CA ARG A 188 -4.86 -52.48 36.25
C ARG A 188 -3.91 -52.35 37.44
N SER A 189 -2.63 -52.70 37.29
CA SER A 189 -1.64 -52.63 38.36
C SER A 189 -0.99 -51.25 38.51
N GLN A 190 -1.22 -50.33 37.56
CA GLN A 190 -0.55 -49.03 37.52
C GLN A 190 -1.19 -47.98 38.44
N PRO A 191 -0.37 -47.09 39.05
CA PRO A 191 -0.88 -46.05 39.94
C PRO A 191 -1.61 -44.93 39.18
N MET A 192 -2.66 -44.38 39.80
CA MET A 192 -3.55 -43.38 39.19
C MET A 192 -2.85 -42.09 38.71
N TRP A 193 -1.76 -41.69 39.35
CA TRP A 193 -0.98 -40.50 38.97
C TRP A 193 -0.47 -40.56 37.52
N VAL A 194 -0.14 -41.75 37.00
CA VAL A 194 0.34 -41.93 35.62
C VAL A 194 -0.76 -41.57 34.61
N GLY A 195 -2.01 -41.97 34.87
CA GLY A 195 -3.12 -41.57 34.02
C GLY A 195 -3.35 -40.05 34.01
N ILE A 196 -3.23 -39.42 35.19
CA ILE A 196 -3.40 -37.97 35.36
C ILE A 196 -2.31 -37.20 34.60
N THR A 197 -1.04 -37.65 34.65
CA THR A 197 0.06 -36.99 33.92
C THR A 197 -0.10 -37.11 32.41
N ILE A 198 -0.51 -38.29 31.90
CA ILE A 198 -0.78 -38.49 30.46
C ILE A 198 -1.92 -37.58 30.01
N ALA A 199 -3.04 -37.53 30.74
CA ALA A 199 -4.18 -36.69 30.40
C ALA A 199 -3.81 -35.19 30.42
N SER A 200 -3.05 -34.76 31.42
CA SER A 200 -2.54 -33.39 31.52
C SER A 200 -1.64 -33.03 30.35
N PHE A 201 -0.78 -33.96 29.91
CA PHE A 201 0.12 -33.74 28.77
C PHE A 201 -0.65 -33.67 27.45
N ILE A 202 -1.66 -34.51 27.23
CA ILE A 202 -2.56 -34.41 26.07
C ILE A 202 -3.23 -33.04 26.01
N PHE A 203 -3.73 -32.54 27.14
CA PHE A 203 -4.34 -31.22 27.23
C PHE A 203 -3.36 -30.09 26.89
N ILE A 204 -2.16 -30.11 27.48
CA ILE A 204 -1.11 -29.11 27.22
C ILE A 204 -0.72 -29.13 25.74
N VAL A 205 -0.44 -30.31 25.17
CA VAL A 205 -0.08 -30.44 23.75
C VAL A 205 -1.19 -29.89 22.85
N ALA A 206 -2.46 -30.19 23.14
CA ALA A 206 -3.59 -29.68 22.38
C ALA A 206 -3.68 -28.14 22.41
N VAL A 207 -3.51 -27.52 23.59
CA VAL A 207 -3.51 -26.05 23.72
C VAL A 207 -2.35 -25.43 22.92
N PHE A 208 -1.13 -25.94 23.08
CA PHE A 208 0.03 -25.47 22.32
C PHE A 208 -0.15 -25.63 20.81
N GLN A 209 -0.70 -26.77 20.38
CA GLN A 209 -1.00 -27.05 18.99
C GLN A 209 -1.99 -26.02 18.42
N SER A 210 -3.09 -25.72 19.13
CA SER A 210 -4.05 -24.69 18.72
C SER A 210 -3.40 -23.31 18.62
N MET A 211 -2.60 -22.91 19.62
CA MET A 211 -1.91 -21.61 19.62
C MET A 211 -0.96 -21.45 18.42
N ILE A 212 -0.15 -22.48 18.13
CA ILE A 212 0.79 -22.46 16.98
C ILE A 212 0.02 -22.34 15.66
N LEU A 213 -1.07 -23.10 15.51
CA LEU A 213 -1.88 -23.09 14.29
C LEU A 213 -2.51 -21.71 14.04
N HIS A 214 -3.07 -21.09 15.07
CA HIS A 214 -3.63 -19.75 14.97
C HIS A 214 -2.57 -18.71 14.60
N GLN A 215 -1.38 -18.80 15.19
CA GLN A 215 -0.28 -17.90 14.87
C GLN A 215 0.20 -18.06 13.41
N TYR A 216 0.24 -19.31 12.93
CA TYR A 216 0.51 -19.60 11.52
C TYR A 216 -0.53 -18.95 10.61
N PHE A 217 -1.84 -19.14 10.88
CA PHE A 217 -2.90 -18.54 10.07
C PHE A 217 -2.82 -17.02 10.07
N HIS A 218 -2.62 -16.39 11.22
CA HIS A 218 -2.49 -14.94 11.32
C HIS A 218 -1.31 -14.41 10.48
N LEU A 219 -0.15 -15.08 10.54
CA LEU A 219 1.00 -14.72 9.73
C LEU A 219 0.70 -14.88 8.22
N MET A 220 0.10 -16.00 7.81
CA MET A 220 -0.21 -16.26 6.40
C MET A 220 -1.25 -15.30 5.84
N PHE A 221 -2.30 -14.97 6.60
CA PHE A 221 -3.29 -13.98 6.17
C PHE A 221 -2.66 -12.60 6.01
N ARG A 222 -1.80 -12.17 6.95
CA ARG A 222 -1.08 -10.89 6.83
C ARG A 222 -0.19 -10.86 5.58
N LEU A 223 0.54 -11.94 5.30
CA LEU A 223 1.34 -12.03 4.07
C LEU A 223 0.47 -11.99 2.81
N GLY A 224 -0.66 -12.70 2.80
CA GLY A 224 -1.61 -12.67 1.68
C GLY A 224 -2.15 -11.28 1.41
N MET A 225 -2.50 -10.52 2.46
CA MET A 225 -2.94 -9.12 2.33
C MET A 225 -1.84 -8.22 1.77
N ASN A 226 -0.60 -8.36 2.26
CA ASN A 226 0.54 -7.57 1.79
C ASN A 226 0.87 -7.88 0.32
N ILE A 227 0.80 -9.16 -0.07
CA ILE A 227 0.96 -9.60 -1.47
C ILE A 227 -0.13 -8.98 -2.35
N ARG A 228 -1.40 -9.07 -1.94
CA ARG A 228 -2.53 -8.48 -2.68
C ARG A 228 -2.33 -6.98 -2.88
N SER A 229 -1.94 -6.25 -1.83
CA SER A 229 -1.70 -4.80 -1.88
C SER A 229 -0.60 -4.44 -2.90
N VAL A 230 0.54 -5.14 -2.87
CA VAL A 230 1.64 -4.92 -3.82
C VAL A 230 1.21 -5.24 -5.25
N LEU A 231 0.50 -6.36 -5.45
CA LEU A 231 0.03 -6.77 -6.77
C LEU A 231 -0.95 -5.74 -7.36
N THR A 232 -1.93 -5.30 -6.57
CA THR A 232 -2.87 -4.25 -6.98
C THR A 232 -2.14 -2.95 -7.33
N SER A 233 -1.16 -2.53 -6.51
CA SER A 233 -0.37 -1.33 -6.81
C SER A 233 0.47 -1.48 -8.09
N ALA A 234 1.03 -2.66 -8.34
CA ALA A 234 1.81 -2.94 -9.53
C ALA A 234 0.93 -2.91 -10.80
N VAL A 235 -0.25 -3.53 -10.74
CA VAL A 235 -1.24 -3.49 -11.83
C VAL A 235 -1.71 -2.06 -12.07
N TYR A 236 -2.07 -1.32 -11.02
CA TYR A 236 -2.50 0.07 -11.12
C TYR A 236 -1.43 0.96 -11.78
N SER A 237 -0.15 0.83 -11.36
CA SER A 237 0.95 1.61 -11.93
C SER A 237 1.19 1.30 -13.41
N LYS A 238 0.91 0.06 -13.85
CA LYS A 238 1.00 -0.32 -15.26
C LYS A 238 -0.20 0.16 -16.05
N ALA A 239 -1.40 0.03 -15.51
CA ALA A 239 -2.63 0.51 -16.12
C ALA A 239 -2.57 2.03 -16.31
N SER A 240 -2.17 2.80 -15.30
CA SER A 240 -2.03 4.26 -15.41
C SER A 240 -0.97 4.69 -16.43
N ALA A 241 0.13 3.93 -16.55
CA ALA A 241 1.16 4.18 -17.55
C ALA A 241 0.67 3.88 -18.98
N LEU A 242 -0.19 2.87 -19.14
CA LEU A 242 -0.82 2.55 -20.42
C LEU A 242 -1.91 3.55 -20.77
N GLU A 243 -2.75 3.97 -19.82
CA GLU A 243 -3.78 5.00 -20.01
C GLU A 243 -3.19 6.37 -20.36
N PHE A 244 -2.06 6.73 -19.77
CA PHE A 244 -1.32 7.93 -20.17
C PHE A 244 -0.88 7.86 -21.64
N VAL A 245 -0.60 6.65 -22.15
CA VAL A 245 -0.32 6.39 -23.58
C VAL A 245 -1.60 6.22 -24.40
N SER A 246 -2.70 5.75 -23.80
CA SER A 246 -3.98 5.42 -24.42
C SER A 246 -5.11 6.36 -24.02
N HIS A 247 -4.82 7.65 -23.80
CA HIS A 247 -5.81 8.73 -23.63
C HIS A 247 -6.65 8.99 -24.91
N PHE A 248 -6.69 8.00 -25.81
CA PHE A 248 -7.61 7.85 -26.92
C PHE A 248 -8.76 6.86 -26.62
N SER A 249 -8.79 6.16 -25.47
CA SER A 249 -9.88 5.21 -25.15
C SER A 249 -10.07 4.95 -23.64
N ALA A 250 -10.31 6.00 -22.84
CA ALA A 250 -10.40 5.93 -21.38
C ALA A 250 -11.70 5.31 -20.81
N VAL A 251 -12.73 5.07 -21.63
CA VAL A 251 -14.05 4.65 -21.15
C VAL A 251 -14.13 3.14 -20.84
N THR A 252 -13.29 2.32 -21.46
CA THR A 252 -13.38 0.85 -21.37
C THR A 252 -12.79 0.28 -20.07
N LEU A 253 -11.82 0.94 -19.44
CA LEU A 253 -11.15 0.44 -18.24
C LEU A 253 -11.94 0.70 -16.95
N LEU A 254 -12.76 1.75 -16.92
CA LEU A 254 -13.64 2.09 -15.80
C LEU A 254 -14.71 1.00 -15.54
N PHE A 255 -15.05 0.22 -16.56
CA PHE A 255 -15.95 -0.94 -16.43
C PHE A 255 -15.26 -2.20 -15.88
N CYS A 256 -13.95 -2.32 -16.00
CA CYS A 256 -13.21 -3.52 -15.57
C CYS A 256 -12.84 -3.48 -14.08
N MET A 257 -12.61 -2.29 -13.51
CA MET A 257 -12.22 -2.13 -12.09
C MET A 257 -13.36 -2.33 -11.08
N LYS A 258 -14.62 -2.39 -11.52
CA LYS A 258 -15.78 -2.52 -10.62
C LYS A 258 -16.20 -3.98 -10.37
N THR A 259 -15.50 -4.94 -10.96
CA THR A 259 -15.88 -6.36 -10.98
C THR A 259 -14.82 -7.29 -10.37
N VAL A 260 -13.83 -6.77 -9.65
CA VAL A 260 -12.78 -7.57 -8.96
C VAL A 260 -12.69 -7.21 -7.48
#